data_AF-A0A2U3JY96-F1
#
_entry.id   AF-A0A2U3JY96-F1
#
_cell.length_a   1.000
_cell.length_b   1.000
_cell.length_c   1.000
_cell.angle_alpha   90.00
_cell.angle_beta   90.00
_cell.angle_gamma   90.00
#
_symmetry.space_group_name_H-M   'P 1'
#
loop_
_entity.id
_entity.type
_entity.pdbx_description
1 polymer ?
#
loop_
_entity_poly.entity_id
_entity_poly.type
_entity_poly.pdbx_seq_one_letter_code
_entity_poly.pdbx_strand_id
1 'polypeptide(L)'
;MASVGIEVPPLRFGAFELDLRNNELRRGGVLLKLSPQQFRVLRMLAERAGRVCTREEIQREIWGSEVFVDFDRSLNVCIAQIRSALNDDSEAPRYIQTVPRRGYRFVAPVEQGTAAAPPPRKKWPVALAAGVIVCAGAAVLIWNAARPARRTMIAVLPFENITQRPDDAPLIDGLGDELIDQFGTISPELLGVIGRTSVMHYQDRKPDLPQIGRELGVDYVIEGDVRSAGGRVRISARLVQVAGQRLAWSETYEREESGSFELQEEIAASVGAAVVRSLFPRASGSRPPAHVPDPGAVEAFVNGRYLLHKNSRAETGRAIAWFEEAAKRDPAYAEPWTVLAQTYVGLAMSGAASAAENLEKARQAAEKALRLDEGIAEAHNALAEVDFWRDWNWTAAQTHFDRALALNPSLAQAWHDRAFYLVATGHTEAGVASLRRAIAIDPLSPRVNVDAGWVLLQAHHFDEAIAQAKRALELEPGLAEAAACIASAERYQGKAGPVLEPRQGASFFDRARAYAMLGRKEEALGALESAFEQHEVLMALVASEPAFAVLHGDPRFREIVRKLGL
;
A
#
# COMPACT_ATOMS: atom_id res chain seq x y z
N MET A 1 17.86 32.98 -52.48
CA MET A 1 16.47 32.45 -52.53
C MET A 1 16.11 31.98 -51.13
N ALA A 2 15.49 32.84 -50.33
CA ALA A 2 15.00 32.47 -49.00
C ALA A 2 13.68 31.71 -49.17
N SER A 3 13.63 30.49 -48.66
CA SER A 3 12.42 29.67 -48.63
C SER A 3 11.35 30.38 -47.80
N VAL A 4 10.27 30.79 -48.46
CA VAL A 4 9.03 31.24 -47.82
C VAL A 4 8.52 30.07 -46.97
N GLY A 5 8.73 30.13 -45.66
CA GLY A 5 8.18 29.17 -44.72
C GLY A 5 6.68 29.36 -44.64
N ILE A 6 5.91 28.39 -45.11
CA ILE A 6 4.45 28.37 -44.98
C ILE A 6 4.16 28.25 -43.48
N GLU A 7 3.65 29.32 -42.86
CA GLU A 7 3.17 29.28 -41.48
C GLU A 7 1.93 28.37 -41.43
N VAL A 8 2.05 27.22 -40.76
CA VAL A 8 0.91 26.34 -40.50
C VAL A 8 0.19 26.88 -39.25
N PRO A 9 -1.03 27.43 -39.37
CA PRO A 9 -1.73 27.99 -38.23
C PRO A 9 -2.12 26.90 -37.22
N PRO A 10 -2.10 27.20 -35.91
CA PRO A 10 -2.55 26.24 -34.90
C PRO A 10 -4.07 26.01 -35.02
N LEU A 11 -4.50 24.80 -34.67
CA LEU A 11 -5.92 24.48 -34.56
C LEU A 11 -6.43 24.86 -33.17
N ARG A 12 -7.53 25.60 -33.10
CA ARG A 12 -8.15 25.98 -31.82
C ARG A 12 -9.52 25.34 -31.68
N PHE A 13 -9.80 24.79 -30.51
CA PHE A 13 -11.10 24.22 -30.18
C PHE A 13 -11.35 24.33 -28.66
N GLY A 14 -12.50 24.87 -28.28
CA GLY A 14 -12.81 25.13 -26.86
C GLY A 14 -11.73 25.99 -26.19
N ALA A 15 -11.10 25.46 -25.13
CA ALA A 15 -10.00 26.13 -24.41
C ALA A 15 -8.59 25.69 -24.88
N PHE A 16 -8.52 24.89 -25.95
CA PHE A 16 -7.29 24.24 -26.39
C PHE A 16 -6.73 24.84 -27.67
N GLU A 17 -5.41 24.86 -27.75
CA GLU A 17 -4.63 25.22 -28.93
C GLU A 17 -3.69 24.06 -29.26
N LEU A 18 -3.80 23.55 -30.49
CA LEU A 18 -2.97 22.48 -31.02
C LEU A 18 -1.94 23.07 -31.98
N ASP A 19 -0.70 23.19 -31.50
CA ASP A 19 0.43 23.68 -32.27
C ASP A 19 0.98 22.56 -33.17
N LEU A 20 0.67 22.68 -34.46
CA LEU A 20 1.05 21.70 -35.48
C LEU A 20 2.54 21.72 -35.84
N ARG A 21 3.27 22.78 -35.47
CA ARG A 21 4.70 22.93 -35.74
C ARG A 21 5.53 22.24 -34.66
N ASN A 22 5.18 22.46 -33.40
CA ASN A 22 5.92 21.93 -32.25
C ASN A 22 5.37 20.60 -31.72
N ASN A 23 4.26 20.11 -32.29
CA ASN A 23 3.52 18.95 -31.82
C ASN A 23 3.08 19.08 -30.35
N GLU A 24 2.56 20.26 -30.00
CA GLU A 24 2.16 20.61 -28.63
C GLU A 24 0.66 20.83 -28.52
N LEU A 25 0.06 20.35 -27.44
CA LEU A 25 -1.30 20.71 -27.03
C LEU A 25 -1.22 21.68 -25.86
N ARG A 26 -1.92 22.81 -25.92
CA ARG A 26 -1.97 23.81 -24.84
C ARG A 26 -3.41 24.07 -24.41
N ARG A 27 -3.62 24.35 -23.12
CA ARG A 27 -4.89 24.83 -22.57
C ARG A 27 -4.68 26.14 -21.84
N GLY A 28 -5.24 27.24 -22.35
CA GLY A 28 -5.01 28.58 -21.78
C GLY A 28 -3.52 28.95 -21.68
N GLY A 29 -2.69 28.49 -22.63
CA GLY A 29 -1.23 28.73 -22.65
C GLY A 29 -0.37 27.69 -21.93
N VAL A 30 -0.96 26.83 -21.09
CA VAL A 30 -0.25 25.76 -20.35
C VAL A 30 -0.10 24.52 -21.24
N LEU A 31 1.11 23.95 -21.31
CA LEU A 31 1.40 22.75 -22.08
C LEU A 31 0.77 21.49 -21.45
N LEU A 32 0.06 20.72 -22.25
CA LEU A 32 -0.49 19.41 -21.92
C LEU A 32 0.30 18.33 -22.66
N LYS A 33 0.88 17.41 -21.90
CA LYS A 33 1.78 16.38 -22.45
C LYS A 33 0.96 15.30 -23.16
N LEU A 34 1.16 15.17 -24.47
CA LEU A 34 0.72 14.03 -25.28
C LEU A 34 1.94 13.27 -25.81
N SER A 35 1.82 11.95 -25.95
CA SER A 35 2.80 11.16 -26.70
C SER A 35 2.76 11.53 -28.19
N PRO A 36 3.83 11.32 -28.96
CA PRO A 36 3.85 11.62 -30.40
C PRO A 36 2.70 10.95 -31.16
N GLN A 37 2.35 9.73 -30.77
CA GLN A 37 1.26 8.98 -31.38
C GLN A 37 -0.12 9.54 -31.02
N GLN A 38 -0.35 9.89 -29.75
CA GLN A 38 -1.59 10.55 -29.31
C GLN A 38 -1.78 11.90 -30.01
N PHE A 39 -0.71 12.69 -30.13
CA PHE A 39 -0.74 13.96 -30.83
C PHE A 39 -1.14 13.78 -32.30
N ARG A 40 -0.54 12.81 -33.00
CA ARG A 40 -0.88 12.53 -34.41
C ARG A 40 -2.35 12.12 -34.58
N VAL A 41 -2.89 11.29 -33.68
CA VAL A 41 -4.32 10.91 -33.70
C VAL A 41 -5.21 12.13 -33.44
N LEU A 42 -4.94 12.92 -32.39
CA LEU A 42 -5.73 14.12 -32.08
C LEU A 42 -5.70 15.13 -33.23
N ARG A 43 -4.52 15.34 -33.82
CA ARG A 43 -4.34 16.19 -35.01
C ARG A 43 -5.21 15.72 -36.17
N MET A 44 -5.13 14.45 -36.55
CA MET A 44 -5.91 13.88 -37.65
C MET A 44 -7.43 14.05 -37.41
N LEU A 45 -7.89 13.83 -36.18
CA LEU A 45 -9.30 14.00 -35.81
C LEU A 45 -9.73 15.47 -35.86
N ALA A 46 -8.91 16.40 -35.35
CA ALA A 46 -9.21 17.82 -35.32
C ALA A 46 -9.15 18.46 -36.73
N GLU A 47 -8.20 18.08 -37.58
CA GLU A 47 -8.12 18.52 -38.98
C GLU A 47 -9.35 18.07 -39.80
N ARG A 48 -9.99 16.96 -39.39
CA ARG A 48 -11.18 16.38 -40.03
C ARG A 48 -12.44 16.55 -39.17
N ALA A 49 -12.52 17.63 -38.40
CA ALA A 49 -13.65 17.90 -37.52
C ALA A 49 -15.00 17.77 -38.24
N GLY A 50 -15.96 17.12 -37.57
CA GLY A 50 -17.27 16.79 -38.11
C GLY A 50 -17.33 15.49 -38.95
N ARG A 51 -16.21 15.00 -39.50
CA ARG A 51 -16.16 13.74 -40.27
C ARG A 51 -15.81 12.55 -39.38
N VAL A 52 -16.40 11.39 -39.68
CA VAL A 52 -15.97 10.11 -39.06
C VAL A 52 -14.66 9.69 -39.70
N CYS A 53 -13.60 9.60 -38.89
CA CYS A 53 -12.35 8.94 -39.26
C CYS A 53 -12.49 7.46 -38.93
N THR A 54 -12.43 6.60 -39.95
CA THR A 54 -12.62 5.15 -39.73
C THR A 54 -11.41 4.53 -39.07
N ARG A 55 -11.59 3.37 -38.42
CA ARG A 55 -10.49 2.66 -37.77
C ARG A 55 -9.40 2.28 -38.78
N GLU A 56 -9.80 1.91 -40.00
CA GLU A 56 -8.89 1.58 -41.11
C GLU A 56 -8.14 2.82 -41.63
N GLU A 57 -8.80 3.98 -41.71
CA GLU A 57 -8.15 5.24 -42.07
C GLU A 57 -7.10 5.64 -41.03
N ILE A 58 -7.45 5.56 -39.73
CA ILE A 58 -6.54 5.88 -38.63
C ILE A 58 -5.36 4.89 -38.60
N GLN A 59 -5.62 3.60 -38.81
CA GLN A 59 -4.57 2.57 -38.88
C GLN A 59 -3.57 2.91 -39.98
N ARG A 60 -4.05 3.11 -41.20
CA ARG A 60 -3.21 3.36 -42.37
C ARG A 60 -2.36 4.61 -42.22
N GLU A 61 -2.93 5.68 -41.69
CA GLU A 61 -2.27 7.00 -41.65
C GLU A 61 -1.35 7.16 -40.44
N ILE A 62 -1.67 6.54 -39.31
CA ILE A 62 -0.93 6.71 -38.06
C ILE A 62 -0.01 5.53 -37.75
N TRP A 63 -0.49 4.28 -37.94
CA TRP A 63 0.25 3.03 -37.67
C TRP A 63 0.89 2.40 -38.91
N GLY A 64 0.50 2.81 -40.13
CA GLY A 64 1.06 2.28 -41.39
C GLY A 64 0.36 1.02 -41.90
N SER A 65 0.94 0.37 -42.91
CA SER A 65 0.39 -0.82 -43.59
C SER A 65 0.91 -2.16 -43.05
N GLU A 66 1.74 -2.15 -42.00
CA GLU A 66 2.23 -3.37 -41.36
C GLU A 66 1.14 -4.00 -40.47
N VAL A 67 1.11 -5.34 -40.40
CA VAL A 67 0.15 -6.08 -39.59
C VAL A 67 0.49 -5.89 -38.12
N PHE A 68 -0.27 -5.03 -37.44
CA PHE A 68 -0.12 -4.79 -36.00
C PHE A 68 -1.10 -5.68 -35.21
N VAL A 69 -0.56 -6.58 -34.39
CA VAL A 69 -1.35 -7.39 -33.46
C VAL A 69 -1.99 -6.44 -32.44
N ASP A 70 -3.31 -6.54 -32.26
CA ASP A 70 -4.11 -5.73 -31.32
C ASP A 70 -4.25 -4.23 -31.62
N PHE A 71 -4.24 -3.81 -32.89
CA PHE A 71 -4.49 -2.42 -33.29
C PHE A 71 -5.72 -1.80 -32.60
N ASP A 72 -6.81 -2.56 -32.51
CA ASP A 72 -8.05 -2.08 -31.93
C ASP A 72 -7.93 -1.69 -30.46
N ARG A 73 -7.18 -2.49 -29.68
CA ARG A 73 -6.89 -2.21 -28.28
C ARG A 73 -6.00 -0.98 -28.15
N SER A 74 -4.94 -0.89 -28.96
CA SER A 74 -4.03 0.25 -28.96
C SER A 74 -4.72 1.57 -29.33
N LEU A 75 -5.60 1.56 -30.33
CA LEU A 75 -6.38 2.73 -30.71
C LEU A 75 -7.34 3.17 -29.59
N ASN A 76 -8.00 2.22 -28.92
CA ASN A 76 -8.90 2.54 -27.81
C ASN A 76 -8.16 3.16 -26.62
N VAL A 77 -6.99 2.63 -26.26
CA VAL A 77 -6.12 3.22 -25.21
C VAL A 77 -5.66 4.62 -25.59
N CYS A 78 -5.24 4.82 -26.85
CA CYS A 78 -4.82 6.13 -27.36
C CYS A 78 -5.95 7.17 -27.26
N ILE A 79 -7.18 6.82 -27.67
CA ILE A 79 -8.34 7.73 -27.58
C ILE A 79 -8.71 8.01 -26.12
N ALA A 80 -8.66 7.02 -25.22
CA ALA A 80 -8.92 7.24 -23.80
C ALA A 80 -7.94 8.24 -23.17
N GLN A 81 -6.65 8.15 -23.53
CA GLN A 81 -5.62 9.08 -23.06
C GLN A 81 -5.81 10.50 -23.63
N ILE A 82 -6.20 10.62 -24.90
CA ILE A 82 -6.54 11.93 -25.49
C ILE A 82 -7.76 12.53 -24.78
N ARG A 83 -8.81 11.74 -24.54
CA ARG A 83 -9.99 12.21 -23.78
C ARG A 83 -9.63 12.67 -22.39
N SER A 84 -8.76 11.95 -21.67
CA SER A 84 -8.25 12.37 -20.37
C SER A 84 -7.54 13.73 -20.44
N ALA A 85 -6.66 13.93 -21.43
CA ALA A 85 -5.96 15.21 -21.63
C ALA A 85 -6.93 16.38 -21.96
N LEU A 86 -8.01 16.09 -22.68
CA LEU A 86 -9.05 17.07 -23.03
C LEU A 86 -10.12 17.24 -21.94
N ASN A 87 -10.08 16.42 -20.88
CA ASN A 87 -11.15 16.29 -19.90
C ASN A 87 -12.52 16.03 -20.56
N ASP A 88 -12.53 15.06 -21.48
CA ASP A 88 -13.66 14.66 -22.32
C ASP A 88 -14.24 13.31 -21.84
N ASP A 89 -15.56 13.17 -21.90
CA ASP A 89 -16.30 11.97 -21.45
C ASP A 89 -16.69 11.11 -22.67
N SER A 90 -16.58 9.78 -22.58
CA SER A 90 -17.00 8.89 -23.66
C SER A 90 -18.51 8.75 -23.80
N GLU A 91 -19.26 8.86 -22.69
CA GLU A 91 -20.73 8.76 -22.67
C GLU A 91 -21.40 10.10 -23.00
N ALA A 92 -20.72 11.22 -22.69
CA ALA A 92 -21.16 12.58 -23.01
C ALA A 92 -20.07 13.40 -23.74
N PRO A 93 -19.70 13.00 -24.99
CA PRO A 93 -18.52 13.55 -25.66
C PRO A 93 -18.69 15.01 -26.07
N ARG A 94 -17.76 15.85 -25.61
CA ARG A 94 -17.62 17.25 -26.01
C ARG A 94 -16.65 17.41 -27.18
N TYR A 95 -15.63 16.55 -27.28
CA TYR A 95 -14.60 16.65 -28.31
C TYR A 95 -14.55 15.42 -29.22
N ILE A 96 -14.45 14.20 -28.66
CA ILE A 96 -14.29 12.97 -29.43
C ILE A 96 -15.49 12.07 -29.21
N GLN A 97 -16.33 11.93 -30.22
CA GLN A 97 -17.45 10.98 -30.23
C GLN A 97 -16.98 9.62 -30.76
N THR A 98 -17.28 8.55 -30.01
CA THR A 98 -17.14 7.17 -30.51
C THR A 98 -18.29 6.90 -31.48
N VAL A 99 -17.98 6.43 -32.69
CA VAL A 99 -18.97 5.95 -33.66
C VAL A 99 -18.89 4.42 -33.67
N PRO A 100 -19.86 3.70 -33.05
CA PRO A 100 -19.79 2.26 -32.86
C PRO A 100 -19.48 1.50 -34.16
N ARG A 101 -18.53 0.57 -34.09
CA ARG A 101 -18.07 -0.29 -35.20
C ARG A 101 -17.55 0.46 -36.44
N ARG A 102 -17.28 1.76 -36.35
CA ARG A 102 -16.79 2.55 -37.49
C ARG A 102 -15.52 3.33 -37.17
N GLY A 103 -15.44 4.01 -36.03
CA GLY A 103 -14.28 4.82 -35.67
C GLY A 103 -14.63 5.99 -34.77
N TYR A 104 -14.00 7.14 -35.00
CA TYR A 104 -14.11 8.31 -34.12
C TYR A 104 -14.41 9.57 -34.93
N ARG A 105 -15.17 10.49 -34.33
CA ARG A 105 -15.50 11.79 -34.91
C ARG A 105 -15.13 12.89 -33.92
N PHE A 106 -14.42 13.90 -34.39
CA PHE A 106 -14.21 15.12 -33.61
C PHE A 106 -15.44 16.02 -33.75
N VAL A 107 -16.13 16.33 -32.66
CA VAL A 107 -17.46 16.99 -32.68
C VAL A 107 -17.42 18.45 -32.22
N ALA A 108 -16.32 18.91 -31.63
CA ALA A 108 -16.16 20.32 -31.29
C ALA A 108 -15.84 21.17 -32.54
N PRO A 109 -16.31 22.43 -32.60
CA PRO A 109 -15.89 23.38 -33.63
C PRO A 109 -14.37 23.60 -33.57
N VAL A 110 -13.70 23.52 -34.72
CA VAL A 110 -12.27 23.77 -34.88
C VAL A 110 -12.07 25.03 -35.73
N GLU A 111 -11.38 26.01 -35.18
CA GLU A 111 -10.99 27.24 -35.87
C GLU A 111 -9.52 27.15 -36.28
N GLN A 112 -9.23 27.42 -37.55
CA GLN A 112 -7.86 27.62 -38.03
C GLN A 112 -7.50 29.08 -37.83
N GLY A 113 -6.67 29.37 -36.82
CA GLY A 113 -6.35 30.75 -36.46
C GLY A 113 -5.37 31.39 -37.45
N THR A 114 -5.82 32.34 -38.27
CA THR A 114 -4.92 33.40 -38.78
C THR A 114 -4.55 34.29 -37.59
N ALA A 115 -3.27 34.61 -37.44
CA ALA A 115 -2.79 35.46 -36.36
C ALA A 115 -3.46 36.85 -36.42
N ALA A 116 -4.43 37.11 -35.54
CA ALA A 116 -5.02 38.45 -35.37
C ALA A 116 -5.43 38.72 -33.90
N ALA A 117 -5.26 39.99 -33.53
CA ALA A 117 -5.32 40.60 -32.20
C ALA A 117 -6.63 40.36 -31.40
N PRO A 118 -6.59 40.47 -30.05
CA PRO A 118 -7.75 40.16 -29.20
C PRO A 118 -8.91 41.16 -29.38
N PRO A 119 -10.18 40.71 -29.35
CA PRO A 119 -11.35 41.56 -29.52
C PRO A 119 -11.71 42.34 -28.24
N PRO A 120 -12.49 43.43 -28.33
CA PRO A 120 -12.74 44.33 -27.22
C PRO A 120 -13.68 43.69 -26.19
N ARG A 121 -13.28 43.74 -24.91
CA ARG A 121 -14.04 43.15 -23.79
C ARG A 121 -15.25 44.02 -23.40
N LYS A 122 -16.45 43.44 -23.49
CA LYS A 122 -17.68 43.95 -22.86
C LYS A 122 -17.52 43.93 -21.33
N LYS A 123 -17.74 45.07 -20.68
CA LYS A 123 -17.59 45.24 -19.21
C LYS A 123 -18.74 44.55 -18.47
N TRP A 124 -18.42 43.58 -17.62
CA TRP A 124 -19.30 43.09 -16.56
C TRP A 124 -19.03 43.88 -15.27
N PRO A 125 -20.04 44.11 -14.40
CA PRO A 125 -19.85 44.86 -13.16
C PRO A 125 -18.88 44.13 -12.22
N VAL A 126 -17.92 44.89 -11.69
CA VAL A 126 -16.70 44.48 -10.97
C VAL A 126 -16.96 43.61 -9.72
N ALA A 127 -18.20 43.56 -9.21
CA ALA A 127 -18.55 42.81 -8.00
C ALA A 127 -18.54 41.28 -8.17
N LEU A 128 -18.89 40.73 -9.35
CA LEU A 128 -18.90 39.27 -9.57
C LEU A 128 -17.52 38.70 -9.87
N ALA A 129 -16.62 39.48 -10.50
CA ALA A 129 -15.26 39.04 -10.80
C ALA A 129 -14.39 38.94 -9.53
N ALA A 130 -14.58 39.84 -8.55
CA ALA A 130 -13.91 39.75 -7.26
C ALA A 130 -14.36 38.49 -6.48
N GLY A 131 -15.65 38.18 -6.48
CA GLY A 131 -16.19 36.97 -5.85
C GLY A 131 -15.64 35.68 -6.48
N VAL A 132 -15.60 35.59 -7.82
CA VAL A 132 -15.09 34.40 -8.52
C VAL A 132 -13.57 34.26 -8.41
N ILE A 133 -12.80 35.35 -8.39
CA ILE A 133 -11.34 35.30 -8.17
C ILE A 133 -11.01 34.93 -6.71
N VAL A 134 -11.78 35.43 -5.74
CA VAL A 134 -11.64 35.02 -4.33
C VAL A 134 -12.08 33.57 -4.14
N CYS A 135 -13.17 33.12 -4.76
CA CYS A 135 -13.61 31.73 -4.69
C CYS A 135 -12.71 30.76 -5.46
N ALA A 136 -12.15 31.16 -6.61
CA ALA A 136 -11.19 30.34 -7.36
C ALA A 136 -9.81 30.34 -6.71
N GLY A 137 -9.39 31.47 -6.13
CA GLY A 137 -8.19 31.55 -5.30
C GLY A 137 -8.34 30.73 -4.03
N ALA A 138 -9.49 30.81 -3.36
CA ALA A 138 -9.82 29.96 -2.22
C ALA A 138 -9.93 28.50 -2.64
N ALA A 139 -10.52 28.16 -3.78
CA ALA A 139 -10.61 26.78 -4.27
C ALA A 139 -9.23 26.22 -4.66
N VAL A 140 -8.32 27.02 -5.21
CA VAL A 140 -6.94 26.62 -5.50
C VAL A 140 -6.11 26.52 -4.22
N LEU A 141 -6.32 27.40 -3.25
CA LEU A 141 -5.71 27.32 -1.92
C LEU A 141 -6.25 26.12 -1.13
N ILE A 142 -7.55 25.83 -1.22
CA ILE A 142 -8.20 24.64 -0.64
C ILE A 142 -7.73 23.39 -1.38
N TRP A 143 -7.59 23.40 -2.71
CA TRP A 143 -7.10 22.27 -3.50
C TRP A 143 -5.61 21.98 -3.26
N ASN A 144 -4.79 23.02 -3.07
CA ASN A 144 -3.38 22.86 -2.72
C ASN A 144 -3.17 22.57 -1.23
N ALA A 145 -4.03 23.07 -0.33
CA ALA A 145 -4.04 22.70 1.09
C ALA A 145 -4.65 21.30 1.31
N ALA A 146 -5.48 20.81 0.39
CA ALA A 146 -6.07 19.47 0.40
C ALA A 146 -5.25 18.45 -0.41
N ARG A 147 -4.11 18.83 -1.02
CA ARG A 147 -3.10 17.82 -1.34
C ARG A 147 -2.58 17.34 0.00
N PRO A 148 -2.72 16.04 0.36
CA PRO A 148 -2.09 15.55 1.56
C PRO A 148 -0.61 15.90 1.43
N ALA A 149 -0.09 16.65 2.41
CA ALA A 149 1.33 16.94 2.48
C ALA A 149 2.04 15.59 2.33
N ARG A 150 2.89 15.45 1.30
CA ARG A 150 3.64 14.22 1.14
C ARG A 150 4.54 14.11 2.38
N ARG A 151 4.29 13.09 3.20
CA ARG A 151 5.13 12.78 4.36
C ARG A 151 6.57 12.66 3.92
N THR A 152 7.48 13.17 4.74
CA THR A 152 8.91 12.92 4.57
C THR A 152 9.17 11.47 4.93
N MET A 153 9.62 10.68 3.95
CA MET A 153 9.86 9.25 4.12
C MET A 153 11.28 9.00 4.61
N ILE A 154 11.41 8.21 5.68
CA ILE A 154 12.68 7.86 6.34
C ILE A 154 12.89 6.35 6.29
N ALA A 155 14.12 5.89 6.02
CA ALA A 155 14.53 4.52 6.29
C ALA A 155 15.55 4.50 7.44
N VAL A 156 15.39 3.59 8.41
CA VAL A 156 16.38 3.35 9.46
C VAL A 156 17.22 2.15 9.05
N LEU A 157 18.47 2.37 8.64
CA LEU A 157 19.34 1.27 8.25
C LEU A 157 19.84 0.49 9.47
N PRO A 158 20.16 -0.81 9.30
CA PRO A 158 20.84 -1.59 10.33
C PRO A 158 22.09 -0.85 10.84
N PHE A 159 22.18 -0.66 12.16
CA PHE A 159 23.32 0.00 12.79
C PHE A 159 24.56 -0.90 12.71
N GLU A 160 25.72 -0.33 12.41
CA GLU A 160 26.95 -1.09 12.31
C GLU A 160 27.46 -1.53 13.69
N ASN A 161 27.73 -2.83 13.84
CA ASN A 161 28.43 -3.38 15.01
C ASN A 161 29.95 -3.20 14.85
N ILE A 162 30.49 -2.08 15.32
CA ILE A 162 31.92 -1.79 15.19
C ILE A 162 32.76 -2.68 16.13
N THR A 163 32.18 -3.11 17.25
CA THR A 163 32.84 -3.96 18.24
C THR A 163 32.94 -5.42 17.82
N GLN A 164 32.13 -5.85 16.84
CA GLN A 164 32.06 -7.22 16.32
C GLN A 164 31.79 -8.26 17.41
N ARG A 165 31.21 -7.86 18.53
CA ARG A 165 30.82 -8.79 19.60
C ARG A 165 29.42 -9.33 19.30
N PRO A 166 29.23 -10.67 19.29
CA PRO A 166 27.90 -11.26 19.12
C PRO A 166 26.88 -10.80 20.17
N ASP A 167 27.36 -10.51 21.40
CA ASP A 167 26.52 -10.07 22.52
C ASP A 167 25.86 -8.70 22.27
N ASP A 168 26.40 -7.88 21.36
CA ASP A 168 25.84 -6.56 21.03
C ASP A 168 24.66 -6.66 20.04
N ALA A 169 24.46 -7.82 19.37
CA ALA A 169 23.44 -7.96 18.32
C ALA A 169 22.01 -7.69 18.81
N PRO A 170 21.56 -8.19 19.98
CA PRO A 170 20.22 -7.86 20.50
C PRO A 170 20.02 -6.37 20.78
N LEU A 171 21.07 -5.67 21.25
CA LEU A 171 21.03 -4.23 21.48
C LEU A 171 20.87 -3.46 20.16
N ILE A 172 21.64 -3.84 19.16
CA ILE A 172 21.67 -3.19 17.84
C ILE A 172 20.34 -3.42 17.10
N ASP A 173 19.86 -4.66 17.08
CA ASP A 173 18.60 -5.02 16.42
C ASP A 173 17.41 -4.36 17.09
N GLY A 174 17.39 -4.34 18.43
CA GLY A 174 16.34 -3.69 19.22
C GLY A 174 16.32 -2.17 19.05
N LEU A 175 17.48 -1.51 18.97
CA LEU A 175 17.55 -0.06 18.71
C LEU A 175 16.94 0.29 17.33
N GLY A 176 17.24 -0.50 16.30
CA GLY A 176 16.68 -0.30 14.97
C GLY A 176 15.15 -0.44 14.95
N ASP A 177 14.63 -1.43 15.68
CA ASP A 177 13.20 -1.65 15.87
C ASP A 177 12.54 -0.46 16.56
N GLU A 178 13.08 -0.05 17.70
CA GLU A 178 12.54 1.07 18.49
C GLU A 178 12.54 2.39 17.71
N LEU A 179 13.58 2.64 16.90
CA LEU A 179 13.63 3.80 16.02
C LEU A 179 12.54 3.76 14.93
N ILE A 180 12.30 2.58 14.32
CA ILE A 180 11.25 2.43 13.31
C ILE A 180 9.88 2.69 13.94
N ASP A 181 9.61 2.10 15.10
CA ASP A 181 8.35 2.26 15.83
C ASP A 181 8.14 3.73 16.24
N GLN A 182 9.18 4.37 16.80
CA GLN A 182 9.16 5.79 17.16
C GLN A 182 8.92 6.70 15.94
N PHE A 183 9.57 6.46 14.80
CA PHE A 183 9.35 7.29 13.59
C PHE A 183 7.98 7.06 12.94
N GLY A 184 7.38 5.89 13.13
CA GLY A 184 6.02 5.59 12.67
C GLY A 184 4.95 6.36 13.44
N THR A 185 5.22 6.69 14.70
CA THR A 185 4.26 7.30 15.63
C THR A 185 4.55 8.77 15.95
N ILE A 186 5.80 9.24 15.79
CA ILE A 186 6.16 10.64 16.07
C ILE A 186 5.79 11.55 14.88
N SER A 187 4.92 12.53 15.13
CA SER A 187 4.40 13.43 14.09
C SER A 187 3.95 12.67 12.82
N PRO A 188 3.02 11.70 12.95
CA PRO A 188 2.65 10.76 11.88
C PRO A 188 1.95 11.46 10.70
N GLU A 189 1.55 12.71 10.84
CA GLU A 189 1.09 13.60 9.78
C GLU A 189 2.22 14.17 8.91
N LEU A 190 3.46 14.21 9.44
CA LEU A 190 4.64 14.78 8.77
C LEU A 190 5.64 13.71 8.32
N LEU A 191 5.78 12.63 9.08
CA LEU A 191 6.76 11.57 8.86
C LEU A 191 6.11 10.27 8.39
N GLY A 192 6.84 9.53 7.56
CA GLY A 192 6.59 8.12 7.30
C GLY A 192 7.90 7.35 7.36
N VAL A 193 7.84 6.10 7.79
CA VAL A 193 9.02 5.24 7.94
C VAL A 193 8.87 3.97 7.11
N ILE A 194 9.98 3.50 6.54
CA ILE A 194 10.04 2.22 5.83
C ILE A 194 10.09 1.06 6.83
N GLY A 195 9.36 -0.01 6.54
CA GLY A 195 9.28 -1.20 7.39
C GLY A 195 10.63 -1.92 7.57
N ARG A 196 10.77 -2.58 8.73
CA ARG A 196 11.99 -3.30 9.13
C ARG A 196 12.48 -4.28 8.07
N THR A 197 11.58 -5.11 7.54
CA THR A 197 11.97 -6.18 6.61
C THR A 197 12.67 -5.62 5.37
N SER A 198 12.20 -4.47 4.87
CA SER A 198 12.85 -3.81 3.74
C SER A 198 14.25 -3.27 4.04
N VAL A 199 14.46 -2.69 5.22
CA VAL A 199 15.78 -2.15 5.58
C VAL A 199 16.78 -3.25 5.95
N MET A 200 16.31 -4.40 6.46
CA MET A 200 17.15 -5.57 6.75
C MET A 200 17.74 -6.20 5.49
N HIS A 201 17.16 -5.93 4.31
CA HIS A 201 17.75 -6.30 3.03
C HIS A 201 19.16 -5.70 2.81
N TYR A 202 19.52 -4.68 3.59
CA TYR A 202 20.81 -3.99 3.52
C TYR A 202 21.80 -4.38 4.63
N GLN A 203 21.46 -5.29 5.55
CA GLN A 203 22.34 -5.67 6.67
C GLN A 203 23.73 -6.15 6.23
N ASP A 204 23.78 -7.01 5.22
CA ASP A 204 25.02 -7.56 4.67
C ASP A 204 25.41 -6.93 3.32
N ARG A 205 24.75 -5.84 2.93
CA ARG A 205 24.94 -5.19 1.63
C ARG A 205 25.33 -3.73 1.85
N LYS A 206 26.18 -3.20 0.96
CA LYS A 206 26.61 -1.79 1.00
C LYS A 206 26.19 -1.02 -0.26
N PRO A 207 24.89 -0.93 -0.57
CA PRO A 207 24.45 -0.10 -1.69
C PRO A 207 24.67 1.38 -1.39
N ASP A 208 24.78 2.20 -2.44
CA ASP A 208 24.86 3.64 -2.29
C ASP A 208 23.49 4.25 -1.91
N LEU A 209 23.52 5.43 -1.29
CA LEU A 209 22.29 6.12 -0.88
C LEU A 209 21.33 6.39 -2.06
N PRO A 210 21.78 6.76 -3.27
CA PRO A 210 20.89 6.89 -4.42
C PRO A 210 20.15 5.60 -4.78
N GLN A 211 20.79 4.44 -4.66
CA GLN A 211 20.14 3.15 -4.88
C GLN A 211 19.08 2.87 -3.81
N ILE A 212 19.41 3.03 -2.53
CA ILE A 212 18.46 2.87 -1.42
C ILE A 212 17.24 3.79 -1.64
N GLY A 213 17.48 5.04 -2.01
CA GLY A 213 16.43 6.00 -2.33
C GLY A 213 15.49 5.58 -3.45
N ARG A 214 15.99 4.92 -4.50
CA ARG A 214 15.17 4.41 -5.60
C ARG A 214 14.40 3.16 -5.22
N GLU A 215 15.02 2.25 -4.49
CA GLU A 215 14.42 0.96 -4.10
C GLU A 215 13.33 1.14 -3.03
N LEU A 216 13.56 2.01 -2.05
CA LEU A 216 12.64 2.23 -0.94
C LEU A 216 11.74 3.46 -1.10
N GLY A 217 12.06 4.38 -2.02
CA GLY A 217 11.29 5.61 -2.22
C GLY A 217 11.41 6.64 -1.09
N VAL A 218 12.55 6.65 -0.39
CA VAL A 218 12.80 7.51 0.79
C VAL A 218 13.47 8.83 0.49
N ASP A 219 13.16 9.84 1.31
CA ASP A 219 13.75 11.18 1.25
C ASP A 219 15.02 11.27 2.12
N TYR A 220 15.04 10.55 3.25
CA TYR A 220 16.14 10.50 4.20
C TYR A 220 16.45 9.08 4.67
N VAL A 221 17.68 8.90 5.14
CA VAL A 221 18.16 7.67 5.76
C VAL A 221 18.75 8.00 7.14
N ILE A 222 18.41 7.18 8.14
CA ILE A 222 19.12 7.12 9.41
C ILE A 222 20.17 6.02 9.30
N GLU A 223 21.43 6.39 9.49
CA GLU A 223 22.57 5.48 9.59
C GLU A 223 23.27 5.66 10.95
N GLY A 224 23.95 4.62 11.42
CA GLY A 224 24.62 4.72 12.71
C GLY A 224 25.55 3.56 13.02
N ASP A 225 26.28 3.72 14.12
CA ASP A 225 27.23 2.74 14.62
C ASP A 225 27.11 2.56 16.13
N VAL A 226 27.28 1.33 16.60
CA VAL A 226 27.30 0.97 18.01
C VAL A 226 28.69 0.46 18.40
N ARG A 227 29.20 0.96 19.53
CA ARG A 227 30.47 0.58 20.13
C ARG A 227 30.31 0.31 21.62
N SER A 228 30.49 -0.92 22.04
CA SER A 228 30.50 -1.34 23.44
C SER A 228 31.92 -1.60 23.97
N ALA A 229 32.40 -0.82 24.93
CA ALA A 229 33.72 -1.01 25.55
C ALA A 229 33.74 -0.63 27.04
N GLY A 230 34.23 -1.54 27.88
CA GLY A 230 34.51 -1.27 29.29
C GLY A 230 33.28 -0.89 30.12
N GLY A 231 32.13 -1.54 29.90
CA GLY A 231 30.89 -1.22 30.61
C GLY A 231 30.21 0.05 30.10
N ARG A 232 30.56 0.53 28.89
CA ARG A 232 29.96 1.71 28.26
C ARG A 232 29.59 1.42 26.82
N VAL A 233 28.46 1.96 26.40
CA VAL A 233 27.98 1.90 25.03
C VAL A 233 28.00 3.30 24.45
N ARG A 234 28.60 3.44 23.27
CA ARG A 234 28.54 4.64 22.43
C ARG A 234 27.74 4.33 21.17
N ILE A 235 26.70 5.12 20.94
CA ILE A 235 25.82 5.02 19.77
C ILE A 235 25.92 6.32 18.99
N SER A 236 26.29 6.24 17.72
CA SER A 236 26.29 7.38 16.80
C SER A 236 25.11 7.23 15.84
N ALA A 237 24.31 8.27 15.68
CA ALA A 237 23.21 8.30 14.71
C ALA A 237 23.35 9.52 13.80
N ARG A 238 23.00 9.34 12.52
CA ARG A 238 23.09 10.36 11.49
C ARG A 238 21.87 10.30 10.60
N LEU A 239 21.30 11.46 10.29
CA LEU A 239 20.24 11.64 9.32
C LEU A 239 20.84 12.23 8.05
N VAL A 240 20.78 11.47 6.96
CA VAL A 240 21.33 11.85 5.65
C VAL A 240 20.20 12.01 4.64
N GLN A 241 20.17 13.15 3.96
CA GLN A 241 19.27 13.38 2.85
C GLN A 241 19.73 12.58 1.63
N VAL A 242 18.87 11.70 1.11
CA VAL A 242 19.18 10.85 -0.06
C VAL A 242 19.50 11.71 -1.28
N ALA A 243 18.67 12.72 -1.53
CA ALA A 243 18.90 13.69 -2.58
C ALA A 243 20.10 14.57 -2.23
N GLY A 244 21.19 14.43 -2.99
CA GLY A 244 22.41 15.21 -2.79
C GLY A 244 23.29 14.77 -1.62
N GLN A 245 22.96 13.64 -0.95
CA GLN A 245 23.78 13.01 0.10
C GLN A 245 24.22 13.97 1.22
N ARG A 246 23.33 14.89 1.61
CA ARG A 246 23.64 15.94 2.57
C ARG A 246 23.34 15.44 3.99
N LEU A 247 24.34 15.51 4.87
CA LEU A 247 24.12 15.30 6.31
C LEU A 247 23.18 16.38 6.85
N ALA A 248 22.00 15.97 7.31
CA ALA A 248 20.98 16.85 7.86
C ALA A 248 21.11 16.97 9.39
N TRP A 249 21.52 15.90 10.06
CA TRP A 249 21.74 15.87 11.50
C TRP A 249 22.68 14.71 11.88
N SER A 250 23.42 14.87 12.97
CA SER A 250 24.21 13.79 13.58
C SER A 250 24.37 14.06 15.06
N GLU A 251 24.33 12.99 15.87
CA GLU A 251 24.57 13.05 17.31
C GLU A 251 25.20 11.75 17.80
N THR A 252 25.89 11.84 18.94
CA THR A 252 26.52 10.69 19.60
C THR A 252 26.05 10.62 21.05
N TYR A 253 25.62 9.44 21.44
CA TYR A 253 25.11 9.11 22.76
C TYR A 253 26.10 8.20 23.47
N GLU A 254 26.44 8.52 24.71
CA GLU A 254 27.32 7.70 25.56
C GLU A 254 26.60 7.40 26.87
N ARG A 255 26.52 6.12 27.22
CA ARG A 255 25.86 5.65 28.45
C ARG A 255 26.65 4.51 29.06
N GLU A 256 26.53 4.37 30.38
CA GLU A 256 26.98 3.16 31.06
C GLU A 256 26.07 1.98 30.65
N GLU A 257 26.64 0.79 30.56
CA GLU A 257 25.98 -0.46 30.15
C GLU A 257 25.06 -0.95 31.29
N SER A 258 24.09 -0.13 31.68
CA SER A 258 23.03 -0.47 32.62
C SER A 258 21.73 -0.59 31.83
N GLY A 259 21.15 -1.80 31.78
CA GLY A 259 19.87 -2.10 31.12
C GLY A 259 19.83 -1.69 29.65
N SER A 260 20.15 -2.61 28.74
CA SER A 260 20.25 -2.34 27.28
C SER A 260 19.01 -1.71 26.63
N PHE A 261 17.87 -1.65 27.31
CA PHE A 261 16.57 -1.25 26.76
C PHE A 261 16.07 0.11 27.21
N GLU A 262 16.23 0.47 28.48
CA GLU A 262 16.05 1.87 28.92
C GLU A 262 16.94 2.77 28.03
N LEU A 263 18.13 2.26 27.72
CA LEU A 263 19.05 2.84 26.75
C LEU A 263 18.46 2.93 25.34
N GLN A 264 17.81 1.89 24.83
CA GLN A 264 17.20 1.89 23.48
C GLN A 264 16.04 2.87 23.38
N GLU A 265 15.09 2.83 24.30
CA GLU A 265 13.91 3.69 24.31
C GLU A 265 14.31 5.16 24.51
N GLU A 266 15.22 5.45 25.45
CA GLU A 266 15.76 6.80 25.66
C GLU A 266 16.44 7.32 24.40
N ILE A 267 17.30 6.51 23.78
CA ILE A 267 18.02 6.92 22.56
C ILE A 267 17.06 7.08 21.40
N ALA A 268 16.13 6.15 21.18
CA ALA A 268 15.16 6.24 20.10
C ALA A 268 14.25 7.47 20.25
N ALA A 269 13.76 7.75 21.45
CA ALA A 269 13.00 8.95 21.76
C ALA A 269 13.82 10.22 21.51
N SER A 270 15.10 10.24 21.95
CA SER A 270 15.99 11.38 21.74
C SER A 270 16.31 11.60 20.27
N VAL A 271 16.66 10.55 19.53
CA VAL A 271 16.93 10.58 18.09
C VAL A 271 15.68 11.04 17.34
N GLY A 272 14.52 10.45 17.63
CA GLY A 272 13.24 10.81 17.02
C GLY A 272 12.91 12.30 17.22
N ALA A 273 13.00 12.78 18.46
CA ALA A 273 12.74 14.18 18.78
C ALA A 273 13.78 15.12 18.12
N ALA A 274 15.05 14.74 18.08
CA ALA A 274 16.11 15.52 17.44
C ALA A 274 15.93 15.62 15.91
N VAL A 275 15.57 14.50 15.28
CA VAL A 275 15.28 14.44 13.85
C VAL A 275 14.04 15.26 13.50
N VAL A 276 12.95 15.14 14.27
CA VAL A 276 11.74 15.96 14.07
C VAL A 276 12.06 17.44 14.24
N ARG A 277 12.79 17.84 15.28
CA ARG A 277 13.21 19.25 15.45
C ARG A 277 14.08 19.75 14.30
N SER A 278 14.96 18.91 13.78
CA SER A 278 15.86 19.24 12.66
C SER A 278 15.10 19.41 11.35
N LEU A 279 14.20 18.48 11.02
CA LEU A 279 13.42 18.49 9.79
C LEU A 279 12.24 19.47 9.85
N PHE A 280 11.63 19.62 11.02
CA PHE A 280 10.42 20.40 11.25
C PHE A 280 10.54 21.26 12.52
N PRO A 281 11.25 22.40 12.46
CA PRO A 281 11.50 23.28 13.62
C PRO A 281 10.24 23.88 14.30
N ARG A 282 9.04 23.60 13.77
CA ARG A 282 7.74 24.05 14.29
C ARG A 282 6.84 22.91 14.80
N ALA A 283 7.26 21.66 14.69
CA ALA A 283 6.58 20.50 15.25
C ALA A 283 7.42 19.97 16.41
N SER A 284 6.91 20.04 17.64
CA SER A 284 7.53 19.37 18.79
C SER A 284 6.46 19.03 19.81
N GLY A 285 6.16 17.74 19.88
CA GLY A 285 5.36 17.11 20.92
C GLY A 285 5.72 15.63 20.92
N SER A 286 6.69 15.23 21.74
CA SER A 286 6.86 13.84 22.14
C SER A 286 6.07 13.66 23.44
N ARG A 287 5.26 12.60 23.50
CA ARG A 287 4.62 12.16 24.73
C ARG A 287 5.61 11.25 25.47
N PRO A 288 5.89 11.47 26.76
CA PRO A 288 6.70 10.53 27.53
C PRO A 288 5.93 9.21 27.74
N PRO A 289 6.63 8.07 27.85
CA PRO A 289 6.02 6.77 28.11
C PRO A 289 5.25 6.77 29.43
N ALA A 290 4.13 6.04 29.47
CA ALA A 290 3.22 6.03 30.61
C ALA A 290 3.73 5.17 31.79
N HIS A 291 4.63 4.22 31.51
CA HIS A 291 5.21 3.27 32.45
C HIS A 291 6.68 3.02 32.10
N VAL A 292 7.54 2.87 33.11
CA VAL A 292 8.94 2.45 32.91
C VAL A 292 9.03 0.98 33.32
N PRO A 293 9.30 0.06 32.39
CA PRO A 293 9.19 -1.37 32.66
C PRO A 293 10.33 -1.95 33.53
N ASP A 294 10.08 -3.08 34.20
CA ASP A 294 11.12 -3.81 34.95
C ASP A 294 12.26 -4.28 34.02
N PRO A 295 13.55 -4.04 34.36
CA PRO A 295 14.67 -4.39 33.50
C PRO A 295 14.75 -5.87 33.09
N GLY A 296 14.31 -6.80 33.95
CA GLY A 296 14.31 -8.22 33.62
C GLY A 296 13.09 -8.67 32.83
N ALA A 297 11.95 -7.97 32.95
CA ALA A 297 10.82 -8.17 32.03
C ALA A 297 11.21 -7.75 30.61
N VAL A 298 12.01 -6.69 30.54
CA VAL A 298 12.49 -6.11 29.31
C VAL A 298 13.57 -6.98 28.64
N GLU A 299 14.50 -7.55 29.42
CA GLU A 299 15.43 -8.57 28.92
C GLU A 299 14.68 -9.78 28.32
N ALA A 300 13.65 -10.27 29.02
CA ALA A 300 12.81 -11.36 28.53
C ALA A 300 12.11 -10.99 27.21
N PHE A 301 11.53 -9.79 27.13
CA PHE A 301 10.85 -9.29 25.94
C PHE A 301 11.74 -9.33 24.69
N VAL A 302 12.98 -8.88 24.79
CA VAL A 302 13.85 -8.82 23.60
C VAL A 302 14.50 -10.13 23.23
N ASN A 303 14.77 -11.00 24.20
CA ASN A 303 15.05 -12.40 23.89
C ASN A 303 13.88 -13.02 23.09
N GLY A 304 12.64 -12.67 23.43
CA GLY A 304 11.45 -13.02 22.66
C GLY A 304 11.47 -12.46 21.23
N ARG A 305 11.66 -11.13 21.06
CA ARG A 305 11.72 -10.49 19.73
C ARG A 305 12.81 -11.08 18.84
N TYR A 306 14.01 -11.29 19.39
CA TYR A 306 15.12 -11.90 18.67
C TYR A 306 14.79 -13.30 18.14
N LEU A 307 14.07 -14.11 18.92
CA LEU A 307 13.62 -15.43 18.48
C LEU A 307 12.49 -15.35 17.45
N LEU A 308 11.56 -14.41 17.59
CA LEU A 308 10.50 -14.20 16.61
C LEU A 308 11.09 -13.84 15.23
N HIS A 309 12.16 -13.04 15.20
CA HIS A 309 12.90 -12.69 13.98
C HIS A 309 13.59 -13.87 13.28
N LYS A 310 13.88 -14.97 14.00
CA LYS A 310 14.41 -16.21 13.37
C LYS A 310 13.36 -17.01 12.60
N ASN A 311 12.08 -16.62 12.72
CA ASN A 311 10.95 -17.01 11.87
C ASN A 311 10.81 -18.51 11.59
N SER A 312 10.84 -19.32 12.64
CA SER A 312 10.57 -20.76 12.58
C SER A 312 9.59 -21.15 13.68
N ARG A 313 8.75 -22.18 13.44
CA ARG A 313 7.65 -22.55 14.35
C ARG A 313 8.13 -22.89 15.77
N ALA A 314 9.30 -23.52 15.90
CA ALA A 314 9.88 -23.84 17.20
C ALA A 314 10.34 -22.56 17.94
N GLU A 315 10.87 -21.59 17.20
CA GLU A 315 11.33 -20.29 17.66
C GLU A 315 10.15 -19.40 18.04
N THR A 316 9.04 -19.43 17.29
CA THR A 316 7.80 -18.71 17.67
C THR A 316 7.27 -19.22 19.02
N GLY A 317 7.25 -20.54 19.25
CA GLY A 317 6.83 -21.09 20.53
C GLY A 317 7.73 -20.65 21.69
N ARG A 318 9.05 -20.58 21.46
CA ARG A 318 10.01 -20.07 22.45
C ARG A 318 9.86 -18.55 22.67
N ALA A 319 9.57 -17.79 21.61
CA ALA A 319 9.33 -16.36 21.70
C ALA A 319 8.09 -16.05 22.57
N ILE A 320 6.99 -16.80 22.38
CA ILE A 320 5.79 -16.71 23.23
C ILE A 320 6.14 -16.92 24.70
N ALA A 321 6.92 -17.95 25.04
CA ALA A 321 7.31 -18.20 26.43
C ALA A 321 8.12 -17.05 27.04
N TRP A 322 8.97 -16.40 26.25
CA TRP A 322 9.71 -15.20 26.68
C TRP A 322 8.80 -14.00 26.88
N PHE A 323 7.83 -13.76 25.99
CA PHE A 323 6.86 -12.68 26.16
C PHE A 323 5.92 -12.92 27.34
N GLU A 324 5.50 -14.17 27.59
CA GLU A 324 4.73 -14.55 28.77
C GLU A 324 5.53 -14.31 30.06
N GLU A 325 6.83 -14.64 30.08
CA GLU A 325 7.69 -14.35 31.23
C GLU A 325 7.87 -12.84 31.44
N ALA A 326 8.05 -12.06 30.37
CA ALA A 326 8.08 -10.60 30.43
C ALA A 326 6.79 -10.03 31.04
N ALA A 327 5.63 -10.46 30.53
CA ALA A 327 4.32 -10.04 31.00
C ALA A 327 4.01 -10.48 32.45
N LYS A 328 4.52 -11.63 32.87
CA LYS A 328 4.39 -12.12 34.24
C LYS A 328 5.24 -11.32 35.22
N ARG A 329 6.45 -10.95 34.79
CA ARG A 329 7.42 -10.21 35.59
C ARG A 329 7.00 -8.75 35.75
N ASP A 330 6.47 -8.14 34.69
CA ASP A 330 5.87 -6.82 34.73
C ASP A 330 4.49 -6.81 34.04
N PRO A 331 3.39 -7.00 34.80
CA PRO A 331 2.04 -6.98 34.24
C PRO A 331 1.54 -5.62 33.74
N ALA A 332 2.31 -4.54 33.98
CA ALA A 332 2.04 -3.18 33.50
C ALA A 332 2.82 -2.83 32.22
N TYR A 333 3.78 -3.68 31.82
CA TYR A 333 4.50 -3.57 30.55
C TYR A 333 3.59 -3.99 29.40
N ALA A 334 3.23 -3.07 28.50
CA ALA A 334 2.17 -3.27 27.51
C ALA A 334 2.66 -4.04 26.27
N GLU A 335 3.92 -3.86 25.91
CA GLU A 335 4.57 -4.33 24.69
C GLU A 335 4.60 -5.86 24.59
N PRO A 336 4.88 -6.64 25.66
CA PRO A 336 4.74 -8.09 25.60
C PRO A 336 3.32 -8.54 25.25
N TRP A 337 2.30 -7.87 25.78
CA TRP A 337 0.90 -8.19 25.46
C TRP A 337 0.57 -7.86 24.01
N THR A 338 1.06 -6.73 23.49
CA THR A 338 0.91 -6.35 22.09
C THR A 338 1.52 -7.38 21.15
N VAL A 339 2.77 -7.79 21.39
CA VAL A 339 3.47 -8.76 20.53
C VAL A 339 2.86 -10.15 20.65
N LEU A 340 2.42 -10.56 21.85
CA LEU A 340 1.64 -11.80 22.02
C LEU A 340 0.37 -11.78 21.17
N ALA A 341 -0.37 -10.68 21.15
CA ALA A 341 -1.59 -10.56 20.36
C ALA A 341 -1.31 -10.77 18.86
N GLN A 342 -0.33 -10.05 18.30
CA GLN A 342 0.08 -10.19 16.90
C GLN A 342 0.57 -11.61 16.58
N THR A 343 1.35 -12.21 17.49
CA THR A 343 1.88 -13.55 17.31
C THR A 343 0.76 -14.59 17.25
N TYR A 344 -0.23 -14.49 18.13
CA TYR A 344 -1.38 -15.41 18.11
C TYR A 344 -2.26 -15.22 16.87
N VAL A 345 -2.45 -13.99 16.38
CA VAL A 345 -3.14 -13.78 15.09
C VAL A 345 -2.36 -14.44 13.95
N GLY A 346 -1.05 -14.22 13.86
CA GLY A 346 -0.20 -14.87 12.85
C GLY A 346 -0.27 -16.40 12.90
N LEU A 347 -0.28 -16.98 14.10
CA LEU A 347 -0.45 -18.43 14.29
C LEU A 347 -1.81 -18.93 13.82
N ALA A 348 -2.90 -18.18 14.06
CA ALA A 348 -4.23 -18.52 13.55
C ALA A 348 -4.27 -18.53 12.01
N MET A 349 -3.61 -17.56 11.37
CA MET A 349 -3.60 -17.41 9.92
C MET A 349 -2.70 -18.43 9.20
N SER A 350 -1.69 -19.00 9.87
CA SER A 350 -0.83 -20.06 9.32
C SER A 350 -1.49 -21.45 9.18
N GLY A 351 -2.80 -21.57 9.46
CA GLY A 351 -3.55 -22.82 9.32
C GLY A 351 -3.28 -23.87 10.41
N ALA A 352 -2.75 -23.46 11.57
CA ALA A 352 -2.57 -24.35 12.70
C ALA A 352 -3.92 -24.84 13.26
N ALA A 353 -4.00 -26.12 13.65
CA ALA A 353 -5.06 -26.58 14.56
C ALA A 353 -5.06 -25.64 15.77
N SER A 354 -6.24 -25.14 16.19
CA SER A 354 -6.47 -24.11 17.23
C SER A 354 -6.62 -22.65 16.77
N ALA A 355 -6.88 -22.35 15.48
CA ALA A 355 -7.10 -20.96 15.02
C ALA A 355 -8.09 -20.15 15.89
N ALA A 356 -9.24 -20.73 16.25
CA ALA A 356 -10.20 -20.07 17.15
C ALA A 356 -9.63 -19.79 18.56
N GLU A 357 -8.85 -20.71 19.11
CA GLU A 357 -8.18 -20.53 20.41
C GLU A 357 -7.11 -19.46 20.34
N ASN A 358 -6.32 -19.43 19.26
CA ASN A 358 -5.30 -18.41 19.05
C ASN A 358 -5.93 -17.02 18.86
N LEU A 359 -7.03 -16.90 18.13
CA LEU A 359 -7.77 -15.63 18.00
C LEU A 359 -8.39 -15.18 19.33
N GLU A 360 -8.79 -16.10 20.21
CA GLU A 360 -9.21 -15.76 21.58
C GLU A 360 -8.04 -15.27 22.44
N LYS A 361 -6.89 -15.94 22.41
CA LYS A 361 -5.68 -15.48 23.11
C LYS A 361 -5.23 -14.12 22.58
N ALA A 362 -5.30 -13.90 21.27
CA ALA A 362 -5.01 -12.63 20.64
C ALA A 362 -5.91 -11.51 21.17
N ARG A 363 -7.23 -11.75 21.25
CA ARG A 363 -8.19 -10.80 21.83
C ARG A 363 -7.81 -10.42 23.25
N GLN A 364 -7.60 -11.41 24.12
CA GLN A 364 -7.28 -11.17 25.52
C GLN A 364 -6.00 -10.36 25.70
N ALA A 365 -4.95 -10.69 24.92
CA ALA A 365 -3.69 -9.98 24.96
C ALA A 365 -3.82 -8.54 24.43
N ALA A 366 -4.52 -8.32 23.32
CA ALA A 366 -4.72 -6.99 22.76
C ALA A 366 -5.59 -6.09 23.67
N GLU A 367 -6.67 -6.63 24.26
CA GLU A 367 -7.47 -5.89 25.24
C GLU A 367 -6.67 -5.55 26.50
N LYS A 368 -5.75 -6.42 26.93
CA LYS A 368 -4.85 -6.15 28.05
C LYS A 368 -3.86 -5.03 27.71
N ALA A 369 -3.25 -5.07 26.51
CA ALA A 369 -2.38 -4.01 26.02
C ALA A 369 -3.12 -2.65 25.98
N LEU A 370 -4.33 -2.61 25.40
CA LEU A 370 -5.10 -1.36 25.29
C LEU A 370 -5.62 -0.81 26.63
N ARG A 371 -5.81 -1.67 27.64
CA ARG A 371 -6.09 -1.20 29.02
C ARG A 371 -4.88 -0.52 29.67
N LEU A 372 -3.67 -0.86 29.24
CA LEU A 372 -2.42 -0.27 29.73
C LEU A 372 -2.10 1.00 28.93
N ASP A 373 -2.26 0.94 27.60
CA ASP A 373 -2.11 2.09 26.71
C ASP A 373 -3.03 1.99 25.48
N GLU A 374 -4.03 2.88 25.42
CA GLU A 374 -4.98 3.02 24.31
C GLU A 374 -4.33 3.60 23.02
N GLY A 375 -3.04 3.97 23.07
CA GLY A 375 -2.26 4.50 21.97
C GLY A 375 -1.57 3.46 21.11
N ILE A 376 -1.65 2.17 21.44
CA ILE A 376 -0.90 1.11 20.75
C ILE A 376 -1.62 0.68 19.46
N ALA A 377 -1.08 1.11 18.32
CA ALA A 377 -1.67 0.86 16.99
C ALA A 377 -1.78 -0.64 16.67
N GLU A 378 -0.76 -1.40 17.02
CA GLU A 378 -0.62 -2.83 16.78
C GLU A 378 -1.67 -3.65 17.54
N ALA A 379 -2.00 -3.24 18.77
CA ALA A 379 -3.05 -3.86 19.56
C ALA A 379 -4.45 -3.55 19.00
N HIS A 380 -4.66 -2.32 18.50
CA HIS A 380 -5.86 -2.02 17.72
C HIS A 380 -5.94 -2.87 16.46
N ASN A 381 -4.85 -3.05 15.71
CA ASN A 381 -4.84 -3.93 14.53
C ASN A 381 -5.21 -5.37 14.87
N ALA A 382 -4.61 -5.93 15.92
CA ALA A 382 -4.91 -7.30 16.36
C ALA A 382 -6.39 -7.49 16.72
N LEU A 383 -7.02 -6.52 17.41
CA LEU A 383 -8.47 -6.58 17.65
C LEU A 383 -9.29 -6.48 16.38
N ALA A 384 -8.89 -5.63 15.43
CA ALA A 384 -9.54 -5.54 14.13
C ALA A 384 -9.54 -6.88 13.39
N GLU A 385 -8.40 -7.58 13.42
CA GLU A 385 -8.24 -8.90 12.83
C GLU A 385 -9.10 -9.95 13.53
N VAL A 386 -9.19 -9.96 14.87
CA VAL A 386 -10.09 -10.89 15.58
C VAL A 386 -11.56 -10.59 15.25
N ASP A 387 -11.96 -9.32 15.26
CA ASP A 387 -13.33 -8.92 14.92
C ASP A 387 -13.68 -9.30 13.46
N PHE A 388 -12.72 -9.23 12.56
CA PHE A 388 -12.86 -9.60 11.15
C PHE A 388 -12.89 -11.12 10.93
N TRP A 389 -11.85 -11.83 11.36
CA TRP A 389 -11.63 -13.25 11.05
C TRP A 389 -12.49 -14.20 11.87
N ARG A 390 -12.77 -13.82 13.12
CA ARG A 390 -13.54 -14.65 14.05
C ARG A 390 -14.93 -14.08 14.24
N ASP A 391 -15.09 -12.90 14.80
CA ASP A 391 -16.42 -12.52 15.31
C ASP A 391 -17.37 -12.04 14.22
N TRP A 392 -16.86 -11.84 12.99
CA TRP A 392 -17.59 -11.27 11.86
C TRP A 392 -18.25 -9.93 12.23
N ASN A 393 -17.61 -9.19 13.15
CA ASN A 393 -18.07 -7.89 13.61
C ASN A 393 -17.44 -6.80 12.73
N TRP A 394 -17.98 -6.63 11.53
CA TRP A 394 -17.43 -5.74 10.51
C TRP A 394 -17.29 -4.28 10.95
N THR A 395 -18.19 -3.83 11.82
CA THR A 395 -18.18 -2.43 12.31
C THR A 395 -17.07 -2.22 13.34
N ALA A 396 -16.89 -3.16 14.26
CA ALA A 396 -15.81 -3.10 15.24
C ALA A 396 -14.44 -3.25 14.53
N ALA A 397 -14.32 -4.18 13.59
CA ALA A 397 -13.13 -4.35 12.77
C ALA A 397 -12.73 -3.04 12.07
N GLN A 398 -13.68 -2.37 11.40
CA GLN A 398 -13.41 -1.08 10.76
C GLN A 398 -12.91 -0.03 11.76
N THR A 399 -13.57 0.09 12.91
CA THR A 399 -13.23 1.07 13.95
C THR A 399 -11.80 0.86 14.45
N HIS A 400 -11.43 -0.39 14.69
CA HIS A 400 -10.10 -0.76 15.14
C HIS A 400 -9.03 -0.55 14.05
N PHE A 401 -9.30 -0.89 12.78
CA PHE A 401 -8.39 -0.59 11.67
C PHE A 401 -8.18 0.92 11.49
N ASP A 402 -9.25 1.71 11.53
CA ASP A 402 -9.18 3.17 11.41
C ASP A 402 -8.37 3.77 12.57
N ARG A 403 -8.54 3.25 13.79
CA ARG A 403 -7.77 3.70 14.95
C ARG A 403 -6.29 3.33 14.86
N ALA A 404 -5.96 2.10 14.48
CA ALA A 404 -4.59 1.64 14.27
C ALA A 404 -3.85 2.54 13.26
N LEU A 405 -4.48 2.81 12.11
CA LEU A 405 -3.90 3.62 11.05
C LEU A 405 -3.87 5.12 11.33
N ALA A 406 -4.72 5.61 12.24
CA ALA A 406 -4.63 6.98 12.75
C ALA A 406 -3.45 7.14 13.74
N LEU A 407 -3.16 6.12 14.53
CA LEU A 407 -2.06 6.10 15.51
C LEU A 407 -0.70 5.88 14.83
N ASN A 408 -0.60 4.87 13.97
CA ASN A 408 0.61 4.55 13.20
C ASN A 408 0.26 4.34 11.72
N PRO A 409 0.27 5.41 10.91
CA PRO A 409 0.05 5.30 9.47
C PRO A 409 1.16 4.58 8.71
N SER A 410 2.29 4.30 9.35
CA SER A 410 3.42 3.54 8.79
C SER A 410 3.39 2.07 9.20
N LEU A 411 2.31 1.60 9.82
CA LEU A 411 2.11 0.18 10.13
C LEU A 411 1.68 -0.58 8.87
N ALA A 412 2.64 -1.10 8.11
CA ALA A 412 2.39 -1.84 6.86
C ALA A 412 1.41 -3.01 7.05
N GLN A 413 1.47 -3.67 8.21
CA GLN A 413 0.59 -4.77 8.55
C GLN A 413 -0.89 -4.36 8.51
N ALA A 414 -1.23 -3.30 9.25
CA ALA A 414 -2.60 -2.81 9.31
C ALA A 414 -3.19 -2.37 7.96
N TRP A 415 -2.34 -1.91 7.04
CA TRP A 415 -2.80 -1.55 5.69
C TRP A 415 -3.19 -2.76 4.84
N HIS A 416 -2.50 -3.90 4.94
CA HIS A 416 -2.88 -5.09 4.17
C HIS A 416 -3.99 -5.89 4.85
N ASP A 417 -4.04 -5.93 6.19
CA ASP A 417 -5.15 -6.55 6.92
C ASP A 417 -6.47 -5.83 6.65
N ARG A 418 -6.44 -4.49 6.68
CA ARG A 418 -7.57 -3.66 6.24
C ARG A 418 -7.92 -3.92 4.77
N ALA A 419 -6.95 -4.23 3.92
CA ALA A 419 -7.22 -4.53 2.52
C ALA A 419 -8.05 -5.81 2.35
N PHE A 420 -7.74 -6.87 3.10
CA PHE A 420 -8.57 -8.07 3.15
C PHE A 420 -9.99 -7.76 3.62
N TYR A 421 -10.13 -7.03 4.72
CA TYR A 421 -11.43 -6.61 5.26
C TYR A 421 -12.26 -5.81 4.23
N LEU A 422 -11.64 -4.86 3.54
CA LEU A 422 -12.32 -4.03 2.55
C LEU A 422 -12.76 -4.86 1.33
N VAL A 423 -11.91 -5.77 0.84
CA VAL A 423 -12.29 -6.66 -0.27
C VAL A 423 -13.42 -7.60 0.14
N ALA A 424 -13.35 -8.20 1.33
CA ALA A 424 -14.36 -9.10 1.86
C ALA A 424 -15.74 -8.43 2.04
N THR A 425 -15.75 -7.15 2.40
CA THR A 425 -16.97 -6.34 2.58
C THR A 425 -17.42 -5.62 1.29
N GLY A 426 -16.85 -5.97 0.13
CA GLY A 426 -17.25 -5.45 -1.18
C GLY A 426 -16.65 -4.09 -1.57
N HIS A 427 -15.78 -3.51 -0.74
CA HIS A 427 -15.07 -2.25 -0.99
C HIS A 427 -13.74 -2.48 -1.75
N THR A 428 -13.80 -3.24 -2.84
CA THR A 428 -12.62 -3.78 -3.55
C THR A 428 -11.58 -2.71 -3.91
N GLU A 429 -11.99 -1.60 -4.54
CA GLU A 429 -11.06 -0.53 -4.95
C GLU A 429 -10.36 0.15 -3.75
N ALA A 430 -11.09 0.35 -2.66
CA ALA A 430 -10.50 0.87 -1.43
C ALA A 430 -9.52 -0.14 -0.81
N GLY A 431 -9.84 -1.44 -0.89
CA GLY A 431 -8.95 -2.52 -0.47
C GLY A 431 -7.65 -2.54 -1.27
N VAL A 432 -7.72 -2.47 -2.60
CA VAL A 432 -6.52 -2.39 -3.47
C VAL A 432 -5.71 -1.13 -3.19
N ALA A 433 -6.35 0.02 -2.91
CA ALA A 433 -5.65 1.23 -2.51
C ALA A 433 -4.95 1.08 -1.15
N SER A 434 -5.60 0.42 -0.18
CA SER A 434 -5.02 0.08 1.13
C SER A 434 -3.79 -0.81 0.98
N LEU A 435 -3.89 -1.83 0.13
CA LEU A 435 -2.79 -2.74 -0.17
C LEU A 435 -1.58 -2.03 -0.79
N ARG A 436 -1.82 -1.11 -1.73
CA ARG A 436 -0.74 -0.29 -2.33
C ARG A 436 0.00 0.54 -1.28
N ARG A 437 -0.62 0.91 -0.17
CA ARG A 437 0.05 1.58 0.95
C ARG A 437 0.93 0.63 1.74
N ALA A 438 0.47 -0.59 2.04
CA ALA A 438 1.30 -1.61 2.67
C ALA A 438 2.59 -1.86 1.86
N ILE A 439 2.46 -2.07 0.54
CA ILE A 439 3.61 -2.28 -0.36
C ILE A 439 4.53 -1.05 -0.39
N ALA A 440 3.99 0.16 -0.36
CA ALA A 440 4.82 1.37 -0.36
C ALA A 440 5.60 1.58 0.95
N ILE A 441 5.08 1.06 2.07
CA ILE A 441 5.72 1.16 3.38
C ILE A 441 6.80 0.09 3.55
N ASP A 442 6.54 -1.15 3.10
CA ASP A 442 7.50 -2.26 3.23
C ASP A 442 7.68 -3.02 1.89
N PRO A 443 8.30 -2.37 0.88
CA PRO A 443 8.32 -2.85 -0.50
C PRO A 443 9.11 -4.14 -0.74
N LEU A 444 10.10 -4.43 0.12
CA LEU A 444 10.96 -5.61 0.02
C LEU A 444 10.59 -6.69 1.05
N SER A 445 9.45 -6.57 1.72
CA SER A 445 8.94 -7.63 2.61
C SER A 445 8.33 -8.78 1.81
N PRO A 446 8.89 -10.01 1.88
CA PRO A 446 8.28 -11.16 1.20
C PRO A 446 6.86 -11.39 1.68
N ARG A 447 6.60 -11.24 2.99
CA ARG A 447 5.28 -11.42 3.60
C ARG A 447 4.25 -10.45 3.03
N VAL A 448 4.55 -9.14 3.02
CA VAL A 448 3.64 -8.12 2.45
C VAL A 448 3.34 -8.40 0.98
N ASN A 449 4.33 -8.88 0.21
CA ASN A 449 4.13 -9.24 -1.20
C ASN A 449 3.30 -10.53 -1.39
N VAL A 450 3.39 -11.51 -0.47
CA VAL A 450 2.50 -12.69 -0.46
C VAL A 450 1.06 -12.28 -0.14
N ASP A 451 0.87 -11.51 0.93
CA ASP A 451 -0.46 -11.04 1.35
C ASP A 451 -1.09 -10.15 0.27
N ALA A 452 -0.28 -9.34 -0.41
CA ALA A 452 -0.71 -8.60 -1.60
C ALA A 452 -1.25 -9.50 -2.71
N GLY A 453 -0.56 -10.61 -2.99
CA GLY A 453 -1.04 -11.61 -3.94
C GLY A 453 -2.42 -12.14 -3.57
N TRP A 454 -2.62 -12.51 -2.30
CA TRP A 454 -3.89 -13.05 -1.81
C TRP A 454 -5.03 -12.02 -1.83
N VAL A 455 -4.77 -10.78 -1.41
CA VAL A 455 -5.76 -9.69 -1.49
C VAL A 455 -6.15 -9.42 -2.95
N LEU A 456 -5.19 -9.36 -3.87
CA LEU A 456 -5.47 -9.17 -5.30
C LEU A 456 -6.24 -10.34 -5.90
N LEU A 457 -5.98 -11.56 -5.45
CA LEU A 457 -6.74 -12.75 -5.83
C LEU A 457 -8.20 -12.63 -5.37
N GLN A 458 -8.44 -12.24 -4.12
CA GLN A 458 -9.79 -11.99 -3.59
C GLN A 458 -10.47 -10.78 -4.23
N ALA A 459 -9.69 -9.83 -4.78
CA ALA A 459 -10.17 -8.73 -5.59
C ALA A 459 -10.39 -9.10 -7.06
N HIS A 460 -10.13 -10.37 -7.46
CA HIS A 460 -10.26 -10.90 -8.83
C HIS A 460 -9.25 -10.29 -9.83
N HIS A 461 -8.18 -9.67 -9.33
CA HIS A 461 -7.06 -9.13 -10.12
C HIS A 461 -5.97 -10.19 -10.30
N PHE A 462 -6.29 -11.29 -10.99
CA PHE A 462 -5.45 -12.50 -11.03
C PHE A 462 -4.05 -12.28 -11.61
N ASP A 463 -3.90 -11.46 -12.66
CA ASP A 463 -2.57 -11.19 -13.25
C ASP A 463 -1.68 -10.38 -12.29
N GLU A 464 -2.25 -9.40 -11.57
CA GLU A 464 -1.53 -8.64 -10.55
C GLU A 464 -1.19 -9.52 -9.34
N ALA A 465 -2.10 -10.41 -8.93
CA ALA A 465 -1.86 -11.40 -7.86
C ALA A 465 -0.65 -12.29 -8.18
N ILE A 466 -0.59 -12.84 -9.39
CA ILE A 466 0.54 -13.66 -9.86
C ILE A 466 1.83 -12.83 -9.87
N ALA A 467 1.79 -11.58 -10.32
CA ALA A 467 2.96 -10.72 -10.36
C ALA A 467 3.52 -10.44 -8.95
N GLN A 468 2.66 -10.14 -7.98
CA GLN A 468 3.08 -9.90 -6.59
C GLN A 468 3.60 -11.17 -5.91
N ALA A 469 2.92 -12.31 -6.10
CA ALA A 469 3.39 -13.57 -5.56
C ALA A 469 4.74 -14.02 -6.18
N LYS A 470 4.97 -13.74 -7.46
CA LYS A 470 6.30 -13.93 -8.08
C LYS A 470 7.34 -13.01 -7.47
N ARG A 471 6.99 -11.75 -7.18
CA ARG A 471 7.88 -10.82 -6.49
C ARG A 471 8.27 -11.34 -5.11
N ALA A 472 7.35 -11.92 -4.35
CA ALA A 472 7.66 -12.56 -3.09
C ALA A 472 8.67 -13.72 -3.25
N LEU A 473 8.52 -14.56 -4.27
CA LEU A 473 9.46 -15.65 -4.57
C LEU A 473 10.84 -15.18 -5.06
N GLU A 474 10.93 -14.00 -5.69
CA GLU A 474 12.21 -13.36 -6.02
C GLU A 474 12.94 -12.86 -4.77
N LEU A 475 12.19 -12.35 -3.79
CA LEU A 475 12.73 -11.86 -2.53
C LEU A 475 13.15 -13.03 -1.62
N GLU A 476 12.32 -14.06 -1.53
CA GLU A 476 12.56 -15.26 -0.74
C GLU A 476 12.14 -16.52 -1.51
N PRO A 477 13.11 -17.25 -2.09
CA PRO A 477 12.83 -18.50 -2.77
C PRO A 477 12.28 -19.57 -1.82
N GLY A 478 11.25 -20.30 -2.24
CA GLY A 478 10.70 -21.43 -1.48
C GLY A 478 9.47 -21.11 -0.63
N LEU A 479 8.94 -19.88 -0.70
CA LEU A 479 7.67 -19.52 -0.06
C LEU A 479 6.50 -20.30 -0.64
N ALA A 480 6.06 -21.35 0.08
CA ALA A 480 4.96 -22.21 -0.33
C ALA A 480 3.64 -21.44 -0.51
N GLU A 481 3.39 -20.43 0.32
CA GLU A 481 2.20 -19.57 0.27
C GLU A 481 2.16 -18.75 -1.02
N ALA A 482 3.30 -18.20 -1.46
CA ALA A 482 3.42 -17.48 -2.73
C ALA A 482 3.13 -18.40 -3.92
N ALA A 483 3.69 -19.61 -3.92
CA ALA A 483 3.43 -20.61 -4.94
C ALA A 483 1.95 -21.05 -4.96
N ALA A 484 1.33 -21.18 -3.78
CA ALA A 484 -0.09 -21.50 -3.66
C ALA A 484 -0.99 -20.37 -4.18
N CYS A 485 -0.62 -19.10 -3.96
CA CYS A 485 -1.32 -17.95 -4.52
C CYS A 485 -1.28 -17.97 -6.06
N ILE A 486 -0.10 -18.19 -6.67
CA ILE A 486 0.05 -18.30 -8.12
C ILE A 486 -0.82 -19.43 -8.67
N ALA A 487 -0.72 -20.63 -8.07
CA ALA A 487 -1.50 -21.79 -8.51
C ALA A 487 -3.01 -21.56 -8.39
N SER A 488 -3.46 -20.81 -7.38
CA SER A 488 -4.88 -20.46 -7.19
C SER A 488 -5.34 -19.45 -8.25
N ALA A 489 -4.56 -18.40 -8.51
CA ALA A 489 -4.87 -17.42 -9.56
C ALA A 489 -4.90 -18.07 -10.96
N GLU A 490 -3.92 -18.92 -11.30
CA GLU A 490 -3.89 -19.64 -12.57
C GLU A 490 -5.08 -20.59 -12.72
N ARG A 491 -5.54 -21.20 -11.62
CA ARG A 491 -6.74 -22.03 -11.61
C ARG A 491 -8.00 -21.23 -11.91
N TYR A 492 -8.16 -20.05 -11.32
CA TYR A 492 -9.30 -19.18 -11.63
C TYR A 492 -9.26 -18.62 -13.05
N GLN A 493 -8.06 -18.51 -13.64
CA GLN A 493 -7.90 -18.16 -15.06
C GLN A 493 -8.08 -19.35 -16.02
N GLY A 494 -8.34 -20.57 -15.53
CA GLY A 494 -8.44 -21.78 -16.35
C GLY A 494 -7.11 -22.21 -16.98
N LYS A 495 -5.97 -21.72 -16.46
CA LYS A 495 -4.62 -22.04 -16.92
C LYS A 495 -3.99 -23.22 -16.16
N ALA A 496 -4.59 -23.63 -15.04
CA ALA A 496 -4.13 -24.77 -14.25
C ALA A 496 -4.63 -26.12 -14.80
N GLY A 497 -4.01 -27.21 -14.31
CA GLY A 497 -4.51 -28.57 -14.53
C GLY A 497 -5.89 -28.84 -13.92
N PRO A 498 -6.44 -30.05 -14.08
CA PRO A 498 -7.78 -30.38 -13.62
C PRO A 498 -7.98 -30.10 -12.12
N VAL A 499 -9.19 -29.68 -11.74
CA VAL A 499 -9.55 -29.51 -10.34
C VAL A 499 -9.56 -30.88 -9.67
N LEU A 500 -8.79 -31.02 -8.60
CA LEU A 500 -8.66 -32.28 -7.87
C LEU A 500 -9.78 -32.36 -6.82
N GLU A 501 -10.17 -33.59 -6.50
CA GLU A 501 -11.05 -33.85 -5.36
C GLU A 501 -10.46 -33.25 -4.07
N PRO A 502 -11.30 -32.77 -3.15
CA PRO A 502 -10.83 -32.27 -1.88
C PRO A 502 -10.04 -33.35 -1.12
N ARG A 503 -8.89 -32.98 -0.57
CA ARG A 503 -8.05 -33.90 0.22
C ARG A 503 -8.75 -34.29 1.52
N GLN A 504 -8.48 -35.51 2.00
CA GLN A 504 -8.87 -35.89 3.37
C GLN A 504 -8.21 -34.91 4.36
N GLY A 505 -9.01 -34.42 5.32
CA GLY A 505 -8.57 -33.44 6.33
C GLY A 505 -8.61 -31.97 5.89
N ALA A 506 -9.06 -31.65 4.67
CA ALA A 506 -9.31 -30.27 4.27
C ALA A 506 -10.47 -29.65 5.07
N SER A 507 -10.37 -28.34 5.33
CA SER A 507 -11.42 -27.55 5.99
C SER A 507 -12.74 -27.61 5.21
N PHE A 508 -13.87 -27.36 5.87
CA PHE A 508 -15.16 -27.29 5.20
C PHE A 508 -15.17 -26.24 4.09
N PHE A 509 -14.55 -25.08 4.34
CA PHE A 509 -14.38 -24.00 3.36
C PHE A 509 -13.55 -24.43 2.14
N ASP A 510 -12.41 -25.09 2.34
CA ASP A 510 -11.57 -25.57 1.23
C ASP A 510 -12.28 -26.64 0.39
N ARG A 511 -13.06 -27.52 1.04
CA ARG A 511 -13.89 -28.51 0.33
C ARG A 511 -14.99 -27.83 -0.46
N ALA A 512 -15.67 -26.84 0.12
CA ALA A 512 -16.66 -26.05 -0.60
C ALA A 512 -16.06 -25.41 -1.85
N ARG A 513 -14.88 -24.79 -1.72
CA ARG A 513 -14.15 -24.16 -2.83
C ARG A 513 -13.86 -25.16 -3.94
N ALA A 514 -13.36 -26.35 -3.60
CA ALA A 514 -13.10 -27.42 -4.56
C ALA A 514 -14.39 -27.92 -5.24
N TYR A 515 -15.46 -28.18 -4.49
CA TYR A 515 -16.73 -28.63 -5.05
C TYR A 515 -17.38 -27.58 -5.98
N ALA A 516 -17.32 -26.30 -5.62
CA ALA A 516 -17.82 -25.23 -6.47
C ALA A 516 -17.09 -25.18 -7.81
N MET A 517 -15.76 -25.31 -7.78
CA MET A 517 -14.92 -25.37 -8.99
C MET A 517 -15.14 -26.64 -9.83
N LEU A 518 -15.62 -27.73 -9.23
CA LEU A 518 -16.05 -28.96 -9.92
C LEU A 518 -17.48 -28.89 -10.46
N GLY A 519 -18.21 -27.79 -10.24
CA GLY A 519 -19.62 -27.65 -10.59
C GLY A 519 -20.58 -28.45 -9.70
N ARG A 520 -20.10 -28.99 -8.58
CA ARG A 520 -20.87 -29.78 -7.60
C ARG A 520 -21.54 -28.86 -6.59
N LYS A 521 -22.58 -28.16 -7.06
CA LYS A 521 -23.25 -27.09 -6.32
C LYS A 521 -23.81 -27.53 -4.95
N GLU A 522 -24.47 -28.68 -4.88
CA GLU A 522 -25.07 -29.16 -3.62
C GLU A 522 -24.03 -29.49 -2.55
N GLU A 523 -22.94 -30.15 -2.94
CA GLU A 523 -21.84 -30.47 -2.04
C GLU A 523 -21.09 -29.21 -1.59
N ALA A 524 -20.94 -28.23 -2.49
CA ALA A 524 -20.35 -26.94 -2.14
C ALA A 524 -21.19 -26.19 -1.11
N LEU A 525 -22.52 -26.12 -1.29
CA LEU A 525 -23.43 -25.48 -0.34
C LEU A 525 -23.46 -26.21 1.00
N GLY A 526 -23.54 -27.54 1.01
CA GLY A 526 -23.50 -28.31 2.26
C GLY A 526 -22.18 -28.12 3.02
N ALA A 527 -21.06 -28.04 2.29
CA ALA A 527 -19.77 -27.74 2.90
C ALA A 527 -19.69 -26.30 3.45
N LEU A 528 -20.27 -25.30 2.77
CA LEU A 528 -20.36 -23.93 3.31
C LEU A 528 -21.24 -23.82 4.55
N GLU A 529 -22.37 -24.54 4.60
CA GLU A 529 -23.23 -24.58 5.78
C GLU A 529 -22.48 -25.14 6.98
N SER A 530 -21.74 -26.23 6.80
CA SER A 530 -20.89 -26.77 7.86
C SER A 530 -19.71 -25.84 8.22
N ALA A 531 -19.10 -25.14 7.25
CA ALA A 531 -18.05 -24.16 7.53
C ALA A 531 -18.57 -23.00 8.38
N PHE A 532 -19.78 -22.53 8.09
CA PHE A 532 -20.49 -21.54 8.89
C PHE A 532 -20.80 -22.05 10.30
N GLU A 533 -21.33 -23.27 10.44
CA GLU A 533 -21.65 -23.88 11.74
C GLU A 533 -20.41 -24.12 12.61
N GLN A 534 -19.29 -24.49 12.00
CA GLN A 534 -18.01 -24.67 12.67
C GLN A 534 -17.24 -23.36 12.89
N HIS A 535 -17.81 -22.24 12.46
CA HIS A 535 -17.23 -20.91 12.62
C HIS A 535 -15.81 -20.81 12.02
N GLU A 536 -15.62 -21.42 10.84
CA GLU A 536 -14.31 -21.45 10.19
C GLU A 536 -13.86 -20.05 9.76
N VAL A 537 -12.60 -19.70 10.06
CA VAL A 537 -12.00 -18.38 9.85
C VAL A 537 -12.22 -17.83 8.43
N LEU A 538 -12.06 -18.67 7.41
CA LEU A 538 -12.16 -18.26 6.01
C LEU A 538 -13.58 -17.91 5.57
N MET A 539 -14.61 -18.19 6.38
CA MET A 539 -15.97 -17.73 6.10
C MET A 539 -16.05 -16.20 5.97
N ALA A 540 -15.11 -15.46 6.57
CA ALA A 540 -15.01 -14.02 6.39
C ALA A 540 -14.82 -13.60 4.91
N LEU A 541 -14.29 -14.49 4.06
CA LEU A 541 -14.05 -14.24 2.64
C LEU A 541 -15.13 -14.81 1.72
N VAL A 542 -16.19 -15.43 2.24
CA VAL A 542 -17.13 -16.21 1.43
C VAL A 542 -17.78 -15.41 0.29
N ALA A 543 -18.00 -14.10 0.48
CA ALA A 543 -18.62 -13.23 -0.51
C ALA A 543 -17.63 -12.79 -1.61
N SER A 544 -16.34 -12.67 -1.29
CA SER A 544 -15.30 -12.28 -2.26
C SER A 544 -14.65 -13.47 -2.97
N GLU A 545 -14.77 -14.67 -2.41
CA GLU A 545 -14.09 -15.88 -2.89
C GLU A 545 -14.49 -16.25 -4.34
N PRO A 546 -13.54 -16.18 -5.31
CA PRO A 546 -13.84 -16.38 -6.72
C PRO A 546 -14.53 -17.70 -7.07
N ALA A 547 -14.21 -18.78 -6.34
CA ALA A 547 -14.83 -20.09 -6.58
C ALA A 547 -16.35 -20.10 -6.39
N PHE A 548 -16.88 -19.23 -5.54
CA PHE A 548 -18.31 -19.22 -5.19
C PHE A 548 -19.16 -18.35 -6.11
N ALA A 549 -18.59 -17.74 -7.16
CA ALA A 549 -19.34 -16.98 -8.15
C ALA A 549 -20.52 -17.79 -8.76
N VAL A 550 -20.35 -19.11 -8.93
CA VAL A 550 -21.40 -20.02 -9.43
C VAL A 550 -22.57 -20.22 -8.45
N LEU A 551 -22.38 -19.87 -7.17
CA LEU A 551 -23.36 -20.02 -6.09
C LEU A 551 -24.15 -18.73 -5.83
N HIS A 552 -23.74 -17.57 -6.33
CA HIS A 552 -24.37 -16.26 -6.03
C HIS A 552 -25.87 -16.17 -6.42
N GLY A 553 -26.30 -16.99 -7.37
CA GLY A 553 -27.70 -17.13 -7.77
C GLY A 553 -28.56 -17.96 -6.82
N ASP A 554 -27.95 -18.72 -5.91
CA ASP A 554 -28.63 -19.66 -5.04
C ASP A 554 -29.18 -19.03 -3.75
N PRO A 555 -30.45 -19.30 -3.38
CA PRO A 555 -31.01 -18.80 -2.13
C PRO A 555 -30.24 -19.23 -0.86
N ARG A 556 -29.69 -20.45 -0.81
CA ARG A 556 -28.94 -20.95 0.35
C ARG A 556 -27.64 -20.18 0.54
N PHE A 557 -26.93 -19.92 -0.56
CA PHE A 557 -25.71 -19.12 -0.53
C PHE A 557 -25.99 -17.69 -0.05
N ARG A 558 -27.02 -17.04 -0.60
CA ARG A 558 -27.44 -15.69 -0.17
C ARG A 558 -27.83 -15.65 1.30
N GLU A 559 -28.47 -16.69 1.81
CA GLU A 559 -28.82 -16.80 3.22
C GLU A 559 -27.57 -16.93 4.11
N ILE A 560 -26.54 -17.68 3.69
CA ILE A 560 -25.26 -17.74 4.41
C ILE A 560 -24.59 -16.36 4.46
N VAL A 561 -24.47 -15.69 3.31
CA VAL A 561 -23.89 -14.34 3.22
C VAL A 561 -24.66 -13.35 4.09
N ARG A 562 -26.00 -13.40 4.06
CA ARG A 562 -26.87 -12.56 4.90
C ARG A 562 -26.69 -12.83 6.39
N LYS A 563 -26.53 -14.10 6.80
CA LYS A 563 -26.26 -14.46 8.21
C LYS A 563 -24.91 -13.95 8.70
N LEU A 564 -23.94 -13.81 7.80
CA LEU A 564 -22.66 -13.17 8.10
C LEU A 564 -22.77 -11.65 8.17
N GLY A 565 -23.87 -11.03 7.73
CA GLY A 565 -24.03 -9.58 7.72
C GLY A 565 -23.33 -8.88 6.56
N LEU A 566 -23.08 -9.60 5.46
CA LEU A 566 -22.46 -9.11 4.22
C LEU A 566 -23.50 -8.85 3.12
#